data_AF-A0A1F0CIY3-F1
#
_entry.id   AF-A0A1F0CIY3-F1
#
_cell.length_a   1.000
_cell.length_b   1.000
_cell.length_c   1.000
_cell.angle_alpha   90.00
_cell.angle_beta   90.00
_cell.angle_gamma   90.00
#
_symmetry.space_group_name_H-M   'P 1'
#
loop_
_entity.id
_entity.type
_entity.pdbx_description
1 polymer ?
#
loop_
_entity_poly.entity_id
_entity_poly.type
_entity_poly.pdbx_seq_one_letter_code
_entity_poly.pdbx_strand_id
1 'polypeptide(L)'
;MAKTALNIPFTVEGIENYYQNIKMILSLADKWSIPKDDLLLFLKGLKAIDDIKVGSPIFKYFWTSLSLQAPLKALEFVLEQAKMPTELSGELSETQYLVAQFSDELAPHDDFWIALSQVIYDSFPGNSLAEDTVLNRKLHQFRYLISSQQAQYVRRYFKDVGMTDRDALVNYLSCLREPDSIAYYESARLHNKRRRNGEIFGFPDDEPVINSKLLISFHTEFIIDDKGNFLNEIDAEVITRNGIINGASFNYAFKNNTRHKELDVDPVKLDPKFRNDMTRGYRSPNLSRRKWFFFKEEDYDCSYFNKKGYYAFGRRSAKQSVDKQVKYLKKAVQKMRIN
;
A
#
# COMPACT_ATOMS: atom_id res chain seq x y z
N MET A 1 35.00 0.82 23.07
CA MET A 1 34.75 0.33 21.69
C MET A 1 34.33 -1.13 21.76
N ALA A 2 33.03 -1.42 21.80
CA ALA A 2 32.55 -2.79 21.71
C ALA A 2 32.61 -3.20 20.22
N LYS A 3 33.49 -4.14 19.87
CA LYS A 3 33.45 -4.81 18.57
C LYS A 3 32.13 -5.58 18.51
N THR A 4 31.15 -5.07 17.79
CA THR A 4 29.94 -5.84 17.46
C THR A 4 30.39 -6.96 16.53
N ALA A 5 30.58 -8.16 17.07
CA ALA A 5 30.98 -9.30 16.27
C ALA A 5 29.84 -9.67 15.29
N LEU A 6 30.20 -9.87 14.02
CA LEU A 6 29.31 -10.43 13.00
C LEU A 6 28.83 -11.82 13.45
N ASN A 7 27.53 -12.03 13.44
CA ASN A 7 26.89 -13.26 13.90
C ASN A 7 26.85 -14.29 12.77
N ILE A 8 28.03 -14.69 12.28
CA ILE A 8 28.18 -15.70 11.23
C ILE A 8 28.24 -17.07 11.91
N PRO A 9 27.36 -18.02 11.56
CA PRO A 9 27.51 -19.39 12.02
C PRO A 9 28.90 -19.90 11.61
N PHE A 10 29.71 -20.35 12.57
CA PHE A 10 31.05 -20.87 12.29
C PHE A 10 30.98 -22.31 11.77
N THR A 11 30.26 -22.48 10.67
CA THR A 11 30.09 -23.70 9.88
C THR A 11 30.57 -23.41 8.45
N VAL A 12 30.91 -24.46 7.68
CA VAL A 12 31.32 -24.29 6.27
C VAL A 12 30.23 -23.55 5.49
N GLU A 13 28.98 -23.99 5.62
CA GLU A 13 27.82 -23.37 4.99
C GLU A 13 27.62 -21.90 5.41
N GLY A 14 27.76 -21.59 6.70
CA GLY A 14 27.61 -20.22 7.21
C GLY A 14 28.66 -19.26 6.62
N ILE A 15 29.91 -19.72 6.52
CA ILE A 15 31.00 -18.96 5.91
C ILE A 15 30.79 -18.81 4.40
N GLU A 16 30.42 -19.88 3.70
CA GLU A 16 30.15 -19.84 2.26
C GLU A 16 29.01 -18.85 1.92
N ASN A 17 27.89 -18.93 2.64
CA ASN A 17 26.75 -18.01 2.47
C ASN A 17 27.16 -16.55 2.71
N TYR A 18 27.96 -16.28 3.75
CA TYR A 18 28.48 -14.95 4.01
C TYR A 18 29.30 -14.39 2.83
N TYR A 19 30.22 -15.19 2.28
CA TYR A 19 31.02 -14.78 1.13
C TYR A 19 30.19 -14.58 -0.14
N GLN A 20 29.18 -15.42 -0.38
CA GLN A 20 28.28 -15.26 -1.53
C GLN A 20 27.45 -13.97 -1.42
N ASN A 21 26.93 -13.67 -0.24
CA ASN A 21 26.18 -12.44 0.01
C ASN A 21 27.04 -11.19 -0.24
N ILE A 22 28.29 -11.17 0.25
CA ILE A 22 29.22 -10.06 -0.02
C ILE A 22 29.49 -9.93 -1.52
N LYS A 23 29.77 -11.02 -2.23
CA LYS A 23 30.02 -10.98 -3.68
C LYS A 23 28.81 -10.42 -4.44
N MET A 24 27.61 -10.86 -4.09
CA MET A 24 26.37 -10.32 -4.66
C MET A 24 26.24 -8.81 -4.41
N ILE A 25 26.46 -8.37 -3.17
CA ILE A 25 26.36 -6.94 -2.80
C ILE A 25 27.40 -6.10 -3.54
N LEU A 26 28.64 -6.57 -3.68
CA LEU A 26 29.68 -5.86 -4.43
C LEU A 26 29.38 -5.81 -5.93
N SER A 27 28.81 -6.87 -6.50
CA SER A 27 28.35 -6.86 -7.89
C SER A 27 27.20 -5.87 -8.10
N LEU A 28 26.28 -5.77 -7.14
CA LEU A 28 25.23 -4.74 -7.16
C LEU A 28 25.82 -3.34 -7.03
N ALA A 29 26.83 -3.15 -6.18
CA ALA A 29 27.52 -1.88 -6.06
C ALA A 29 28.15 -1.45 -7.40
N ASP A 30 28.79 -2.38 -8.12
CA ASP A 30 29.30 -2.11 -9.47
C ASP A 30 28.18 -1.70 -10.44
N LYS A 31 27.09 -2.49 -10.49
CA LYS A 31 25.94 -2.22 -11.35
C LYS A 31 25.36 -0.82 -11.13
N TRP A 32 25.25 -0.42 -9.86
CA TRP A 32 24.63 0.85 -9.46
C TRP A 32 25.65 1.98 -9.25
N SER A 33 26.93 1.74 -9.58
CA SER A 33 28.02 2.71 -9.42
C SER A 33 28.15 3.26 -8.00
N ILE A 34 27.95 2.40 -6.99
CA ILE A 34 28.10 2.72 -5.57
C ILE A 34 29.57 2.55 -5.16
N PRO A 35 30.21 3.57 -4.56
CA PRO A 35 31.57 3.46 -4.03
C PRO A 35 31.70 2.30 -3.03
N LYS A 36 32.68 1.43 -3.26
CA LYS A 36 32.86 0.20 -2.46
C LYS A 36 33.50 0.44 -1.10
N ASP A 37 34.32 1.47 -0.95
CA ASP A 37 35.07 1.68 0.29
C ASP A 37 34.14 1.97 1.48
N ASP A 38 33.22 2.93 1.31
CA ASP A 38 32.21 3.25 2.32
C ASP A 38 31.21 2.10 2.54
N LEU A 39 30.87 1.38 1.48
CA LEU A 39 30.01 0.21 1.56
C LEU A 39 30.65 -0.90 2.38
N LEU A 40 31.93 -1.21 2.15
CA LEU A 40 32.67 -2.21 2.92
C LEU A 40 32.79 -1.80 4.41
N LEU A 41 32.96 -0.51 4.69
CA LEU A 41 32.95 -0.01 6.06
C LEU A 41 31.57 -0.17 6.73
N PHE A 42 30.50 0.16 6.00
CA PHE A 42 29.13 -0.04 6.45
C PHE A 42 28.84 -1.52 6.75
N LEU A 43 29.19 -2.42 5.82
CA LEU A 43 28.99 -3.87 5.97
C LEU A 43 29.74 -4.44 7.18
N LYS A 44 30.94 -3.94 7.48
CA LYS A 44 31.69 -4.33 8.70
C LYS A 44 30.97 -3.95 10.00
N GLY A 45 30.14 -2.92 9.97
CA GLY A 45 29.36 -2.46 11.13
C GLY A 45 28.07 -3.25 11.36
N LEU A 46 27.63 -4.05 10.36
CA LEU A 46 26.41 -4.83 10.48
C LEU A 46 26.62 -6.06 11.35
N LYS A 47 25.60 -6.40 12.13
CA LYS A 47 25.58 -7.65 12.92
C LYS A 47 25.47 -8.89 12.02
N ALA A 48 24.87 -8.75 10.85
CA ALA A 48 24.63 -9.83 9.92
C ALA A 48 24.46 -9.26 8.49
N ILE A 49 24.77 -10.06 7.47
CA ILE A 49 24.69 -9.69 6.05
C ILE A 49 23.72 -10.68 5.41
N ASP A 50 22.43 -10.42 5.60
CA ASP A 50 21.40 -11.44 5.45
C ASP A 50 20.70 -11.36 4.10
N ASP A 51 20.31 -10.15 3.67
CA ASP A 51 19.72 -9.92 2.35
C ASP A 51 19.81 -8.45 1.88
N ILE A 52 19.35 -8.20 0.65
CA ILE A 52 19.18 -6.87 0.05
C ILE A 52 17.71 -6.58 -0.30
N LYS A 53 16.78 -7.19 0.45
CA LYS A 53 15.34 -6.97 0.25
C LYS A 53 14.98 -5.50 0.45
N VAL A 54 13.90 -5.05 -0.18
CA VAL A 54 13.42 -3.68 -0.03
C VAL A 54 13.17 -3.38 1.44
N GLY A 55 13.77 -2.31 1.95
CA GLY A 55 13.72 -1.92 3.36
C GLY A 55 14.75 -2.57 4.28
N SER A 56 15.56 -3.53 3.82
CA SER A 56 16.71 -4.04 4.60
C SER A 56 17.76 -2.94 4.83
N PRO A 57 18.62 -3.04 5.84
CA PRO A 57 19.69 -2.06 6.07
C PRO A 57 20.61 -1.85 4.86
N ILE A 58 20.97 -2.93 4.16
CA ILE A 58 21.82 -2.87 2.96
C ILE A 58 21.07 -2.20 1.81
N PHE A 59 19.80 -2.55 1.59
CA PHE A 59 18.97 -1.85 0.62
C PHE A 59 18.89 -0.35 0.92
N LYS A 60 18.63 0.03 2.18
CA LYS A 60 18.52 1.44 2.58
C LYS A 60 19.82 2.20 2.35
N TYR A 61 20.98 1.56 2.55
CA TYR A 61 22.27 2.15 2.20
C TYR A 61 22.38 2.48 0.70
N PHE A 62 22.04 1.52 -0.17
CA PHE A 62 22.03 1.74 -1.61
C PHE A 62 21.04 2.81 -2.01
N TRP A 63 19.81 2.72 -1.47
CA TRP A 63 18.75 3.69 -1.71
C TRP A 63 19.19 5.11 -1.38
N THR A 64 19.73 5.35 -0.18
CA THR A 64 20.16 6.70 0.24
C THR A 64 21.22 7.27 -0.68
N SER A 65 22.19 6.45 -1.10
CA SER A 65 23.22 6.89 -2.05
C SER A 65 22.63 7.24 -3.42
N LEU A 66 21.78 6.37 -3.96
CA LEU A 66 21.15 6.57 -5.27
C LEU A 66 20.15 7.72 -5.28
N SER A 67 19.32 7.85 -4.24
CA SER A 67 18.25 8.86 -4.19
C SER A 67 18.82 10.28 -4.20
N LEU A 68 20.03 10.48 -3.68
CA LEU A 68 20.71 11.77 -3.67
C LEU A 68 21.39 12.10 -5.00
N GLN A 69 21.98 11.10 -5.67
CA GLN A 69 22.83 11.31 -6.85
C GLN A 69 22.09 11.10 -8.17
N ALA A 70 21.18 10.13 -8.21
CA ALA A 70 20.44 9.73 -9.41
C ALA A 70 19.03 9.24 -9.03
N PRO A 71 18.10 10.16 -8.72
CA PRO A 71 16.74 9.84 -8.26
C PRO A 71 16.01 8.78 -9.10
N LEU A 72 16.03 8.91 -10.43
CA LEU A 72 15.38 7.93 -11.32
C LEU A 72 16.03 6.55 -11.25
N LYS A 73 17.36 6.46 -11.12
CA LYS A 73 18.05 5.19 -10.90
C LYS A 73 17.70 4.59 -9.53
N ALA A 74 17.47 5.41 -8.51
CA ALA A 74 16.99 4.92 -7.22
C ALA A 74 15.61 4.25 -7.36
N LEU A 75 14.73 4.83 -8.18
CA LEU A 75 13.41 4.27 -8.49
C LEU A 75 13.51 2.96 -9.29
N GLU A 76 14.40 2.90 -10.28
CA GLU A 76 14.68 1.64 -10.99
C GLU A 76 15.25 0.57 -10.04
N PHE A 77 16.13 0.96 -9.13
CA PHE A 77 16.72 0.06 -8.14
C PHE A 77 15.67 -0.55 -7.21
N VAL A 78 14.77 0.26 -6.62
CA VAL A 78 13.72 -0.28 -5.75
C VAL A 78 12.77 -1.22 -6.50
N LEU A 79 12.39 -0.88 -7.74
CA LEU A 79 11.55 -1.74 -8.56
C LEU A 79 12.24 -3.06 -8.92
N GLU A 80 13.55 -3.02 -9.16
CA GLU A 80 14.34 -4.24 -9.43
C GLU A 80 14.51 -5.12 -8.17
N GLN A 81 14.73 -4.51 -7.00
CA GLN A 81 14.80 -5.27 -5.75
C GLN A 81 13.43 -5.86 -5.37
N ALA A 82 12.35 -5.11 -5.60
CA ALA A 82 10.97 -5.60 -5.46
C ALA A 82 10.56 -6.62 -6.54
N LYS A 83 11.42 -6.89 -7.52
CA LYS A 83 11.16 -7.77 -8.68
C LYS A 83 9.90 -7.37 -9.46
N MET A 84 9.60 -6.08 -9.52
CA MET A 84 8.37 -5.58 -10.15
C MET A 84 8.31 -5.96 -11.63
N PRO A 85 7.28 -6.70 -12.06
CA PRO A 85 7.04 -6.98 -13.48
C PRO A 85 6.59 -5.70 -14.17
N THR A 86 6.61 -5.68 -15.51
CA THR A 86 6.05 -4.54 -16.27
C THR A 86 4.54 -4.41 -16.05
N GLU A 87 3.87 -5.54 -15.85
CA GLU A 87 2.43 -5.60 -15.56
C GLU A 87 2.18 -6.71 -14.54
N LEU A 88 1.44 -6.40 -13.48
CA LEU A 88 0.99 -7.34 -12.47
C LEU A 88 -0.06 -8.26 -13.08
N SER A 89 0.05 -9.56 -12.83
CA SER A 89 -0.90 -10.58 -13.29
C SER A 89 -2.20 -10.60 -12.49
N GLY A 90 -2.12 -10.22 -11.20
CA GLY A 90 -3.20 -10.39 -10.23
C GLY A 90 -3.25 -11.78 -9.60
N GLU A 91 -2.32 -12.68 -9.95
CA GLU A 91 -2.23 -14.02 -9.36
C GLU A 91 -1.68 -13.99 -7.94
N LEU A 92 -2.18 -14.92 -7.11
CA LEU A 92 -1.83 -14.98 -5.68
C LEU A 92 -0.35 -15.35 -5.51
N SER A 93 0.13 -16.34 -6.27
CA SER A 93 1.51 -16.80 -6.20
C SER A 93 2.52 -15.73 -6.64
N GLU A 94 2.18 -14.91 -7.65
CA GLU A 94 3.01 -13.77 -8.04
C GLU A 94 3.05 -12.76 -6.90
N THR A 95 1.89 -12.39 -6.34
CA THR A 95 1.81 -11.42 -5.24
C THR A 95 2.61 -11.87 -4.02
N GLN A 96 2.49 -13.14 -3.63
CA GLN A 96 3.27 -13.73 -2.53
C GLN A 96 4.77 -13.65 -2.78
N TYR A 97 5.21 -14.00 -4.00
CA TYR A 97 6.61 -13.90 -4.39
C TYR A 97 7.12 -12.45 -4.32
N LEU A 98 6.35 -11.49 -4.82
CA LEU A 98 6.71 -10.07 -4.82
C LEU A 98 6.76 -9.48 -3.39
N VAL A 99 5.78 -9.80 -2.54
CA VAL A 99 5.77 -9.36 -1.13
C VAL A 99 6.97 -9.95 -0.35
N ALA A 100 7.40 -11.17 -0.67
CA ALA A 100 8.58 -11.79 -0.04
C ALA A 100 9.91 -11.08 -0.36
N GLN A 101 9.93 -10.14 -1.31
CA GLN A 101 11.10 -9.32 -1.66
C GLN A 101 11.28 -8.09 -0.76
N PHE A 102 10.38 -7.87 0.20
CA PHE A 102 10.52 -6.83 1.21
C PHE A 102 11.08 -7.43 2.50
N SER A 103 11.85 -6.62 3.23
CA SER A 103 12.31 -6.97 4.56
C SER A 103 11.10 -7.16 5.46
N ASP A 104 11.13 -8.21 6.26
CA ASP A 104 10.10 -8.49 7.26
C ASP A 104 10.05 -7.36 8.31
N GLU A 105 11.12 -6.58 8.49
CA GLU A 105 11.17 -5.45 9.42
C GLU A 105 10.64 -4.14 8.84
N LEU A 106 10.32 -4.09 7.54
CA LEU A 106 9.85 -2.86 6.89
C LEU A 106 8.39 -2.57 7.27
N ALA A 107 8.22 -1.80 8.34
CA ALA A 107 6.91 -1.43 8.86
C ALA A 107 6.18 -0.42 7.96
N PRO A 108 4.83 -0.38 7.97
CA PRO A 108 4.06 0.62 7.21
C PRO A 108 4.27 2.08 7.64
N HIS A 109 4.89 2.32 8.81
CA HIS A 109 5.25 3.65 9.32
C HIS A 109 6.75 3.95 9.22
N ASP A 110 7.53 3.13 8.51
CA ASP A 110 8.97 3.36 8.31
C ASP A 110 9.21 4.62 7.46
N ASP A 111 10.21 5.43 7.85
CA ASP A 111 10.58 6.67 7.15
C ASP A 111 10.97 6.45 5.69
N PHE A 112 11.37 5.23 5.32
CA PHE A 112 11.64 4.86 3.93
C PHE A 112 10.47 5.21 3.00
N TRP A 113 9.23 5.04 3.45
CA TRP A 113 8.05 5.32 2.64
C TRP A 113 7.88 6.81 2.32
N ILE A 114 8.24 7.67 3.27
CA ILE A 114 8.29 9.13 3.07
C ILE A 114 9.43 9.47 2.11
N ALA A 115 10.61 8.87 2.28
CA ALA A 115 11.75 9.08 1.39
C ALA A 115 11.45 8.65 -0.06
N LEU A 116 10.80 7.50 -0.26
CA LEU A 116 10.34 7.03 -1.57
C LEU A 116 9.37 8.03 -2.20
N SER A 117 8.37 8.47 -1.42
CA SER A 117 7.37 9.43 -1.88
C SER A 117 7.98 10.77 -2.27
N GLN A 118 8.98 11.24 -1.52
CA GLN A 118 9.72 12.47 -1.84
C GLN A 118 10.45 12.35 -3.18
N VAL A 119 11.17 11.25 -3.42
CA VAL A 119 11.88 11.01 -4.68
C VAL A 119 10.91 11.02 -5.87
N ILE A 120 9.75 10.38 -5.74
CA ILE A 120 8.72 10.36 -6.79
C ILE A 120 8.11 11.75 -6.97
N TYR A 121 7.80 12.44 -5.87
CA TYR A 121 7.22 13.77 -5.90
C TYR A 121 8.11 14.77 -6.66
N ASP A 122 9.42 14.70 -6.45
CA ASP A 122 10.39 15.59 -7.10
C ASP A 122 10.72 15.16 -8.54
N SER A 123 10.74 13.85 -8.81
CA SER A 123 11.12 13.31 -10.13
C SER A 123 10.01 13.44 -11.19
N PHE A 124 8.74 13.58 -10.77
CA PHE A 124 7.60 13.59 -11.69
C PHE A 124 6.77 14.88 -11.59
N PRO A 125 7.22 16.00 -12.19
CA PRO A 125 6.51 17.27 -12.16
C PRO A 125 5.20 17.21 -12.99
N GLY A 126 4.16 17.88 -12.50
CA GLY A 126 2.84 17.85 -13.14
C GLY A 126 2.35 16.42 -13.33
N ASN A 127 1.78 16.15 -14.50
CA ASN A 127 1.20 14.85 -14.86
C ASN A 127 2.19 13.86 -15.50
N SER A 128 3.51 14.06 -15.37
CA SER A 128 4.49 13.20 -16.05
C SER A 128 4.50 11.75 -15.56
N LEU A 129 4.11 11.46 -14.30
CA LEU A 129 3.95 10.08 -13.83
C LEU A 129 2.82 9.33 -14.56
N ALA A 130 1.85 10.05 -15.12
CA ALA A 130 0.78 9.46 -15.90
C ALA A 130 1.22 9.14 -17.34
N GLU A 131 2.43 9.49 -17.77
CA GLU A 131 2.89 9.10 -19.11
C GLU A 131 3.08 7.59 -19.22
N ASP A 132 2.81 7.05 -20.41
CA ASP A 132 2.85 5.62 -20.68
C ASP A 132 4.28 5.15 -20.97
N THR A 133 5.08 5.07 -19.91
CA THR A 133 6.43 4.47 -19.95
C THR A 133 6.47 3.21 -19.08
N VAL A 134 7.44 2.33 -19.34
CA VAL A 134 7.65 1.11 -18.54
C VAL A 134 7.90 1.47 -17.07
N LEU A 135 8.71 2.49 -16.80
CA LEU A 135 9.01 2.94 -15.43
C LEU A 135 7.73 3.43 -14.73
N ASN A 136 6.95 4.29 -15.38
CA ASN A 136 5.73 4.86 -14.80
C ASN A 136 4.67 3.80 -14.53
N ARG A 137 4.48 2.85 -15.46
CA ARG A 137 3.58 1.70 -15.26
C ARG A 137 3.98 0.90 -14.04
N LYS A 138 5.28 0.62 -13.89
CA LYS A 138 5.79 -0.10 -12.72
C LYS A 138 5.59 0.71 -11.44
N LEU A 139 5.90 2.00 -11.42
CA LEU A 139 5.72 2.86 -10.24
C LEU A 139 4.27 2.99 -9.82
N HIS A 140 3.35 3.15 -10.77
CA HIS A 140 1.91 3.19 -10.48
C HIS A 140 1.44 1.87 -9.86
N GLN A 141 1.78 0.74 -10.48
CA GLN A 141 1.41 -0.58 -9.98
C GLN A 141 2.12 -0.95 -8.66
N PHE A 142 3.30 -0.41 -8.41
CA PHE A 142 4.06 -0.64 -7.18
C PHE A 142 3.29 -0.18 -5.94
N ARG A 143 2.41 0.82 -6.07
CA ARG A 143 1.52 1.29 -4.99
C ARG A 143 0.62 0.17 -4.45
N TYR A 144 0.17 -0.74 -5.32
CA TYR A 144 -0.63 -1.90 -4.91
C TYR A 144 0.21 -2.92 -4.15
N LEU A 145 1.43 -3.16 -4.63
CA LEU A 145 2.36 -4.09 -3.97
C LEU A 145 2.78 -3.57 -2.58
N ILE A 146 3.07 -2.27 -2.45
CA ILE A 146 3.36 -1.64 -1.15
C ILE A 146 2.18 -1.87 -0.21
N SER A 147 0.96 -1.60 -0.64
CA SER A 147 -0.23 -1.77 0.21
C SER A 147 -0.43 -3.23 0.64
N SER A 148 -0.15 -4.17 -0.26
CA SER A 148 -0.18 -5.62 0.04
C SER A 148 0.86 -6.00 1.09
N GLN A 149 2.10 -5.52 0.92
CA GLN A 149 3.18 -5.71 1.89
C GLN A 149 2.83 -5.12 3.26
N GLN A 150 2.20 -3.94 3.29
CA GLN A 150 1.82 -3.28 4.54
C GLN A 150 0.70 -4.04 5.27
N ALA A 151 -0.30 -4.56 4.54
CA ALA A 151 -1.29 -5.46 5.10
C ALA A 151 -0.62 -6.74 5.65
N GLN A 152 0.32 -7.31 4.90
CA GLN A 152 1.03 -8.52 5.32
C GLN A 152 1.91 -8.30 6.57
N TYR A 153 2.56 -7.14 6.68
CA TYR A 153 3.29 -6.76 7.89
C TYR A 153 2.36 -6.75 9.10
N VAL A 154 1.19 -6.10 8.98
CA VAL A 154 0.21 -6.06 10.09
C VAL A 154 -0.26 -7.46 10.46
N ARG A 155 -0.58 -8.31 9.48
CA ARG A 155 -0.96 -9.70 9.73
C ARG A 155 0.14 -10.46 10.46
N ARG A 156 1.38 -10.35 10.01
CA ARG A 156 2.50 -11.11 10.55
C ARG A 156 2.82 -10.80 12.00
N TYR A 157 2.77 -9.53 12.40
CA TYR A 157 3.25 -9.09 13.71
C TYR A 157 2.14 -8.80 14.71
N PHE A 158 0.89 -8.65 14.25
CA PHE A 158 -0.20 -8.17 15.11
C PHE A 158 -1.46 -9.04 15.06
N LYS A 159 -1.50 -10.09 14.24
CA LYS A 159 -2.63 -11.02 14.13
C LYS A 159 -2.33 -12.35 14.81
N ASP A 160 -3.01 -12.59 15.92
CA ASP A 160 -3.02 -13.90 16.56
C ASP A 160 -4.09 -14.82 15.96
N VAL A 161 -4.01 -16.12 16.28
CA VAL A 161 -5.02 -17.10 15.87
C VAL A 161 -6.41 -16.67 16.35
N GLY A 162 -7.38 -16.61 15.42
CA GLY A 162 -8.75 -16.20 15.69
C GLY A 162 -9.03 -14.69 15.57
N MET A 163 -8.00 -13.86 15.37
CA MET A 163 -8.16 -12.44 15.09
C MET A 163 -8.54 -12.17 13.64
N THR A 164 -9.37 -11.15 13.41
CA THR A 164 -9.61 -10.58 12.09
C THR A 164 -8.46 -9.64 11.67
N ASP A 165 -8.38 -9.27 10.39
CA ASP A 165 -7.43 -8.24 9.96
C ASP A 165 -7.69 -6.90 10.67
N ARG A 166 -8.95 -6.62 11.04
CA ARG A 166 -9.30 -5.44 11.83
C ARG A 166 -8.69 -5.47 13.21
N ASP A 167 -8.72 -6.61 13.88
CA ASP A 167 -8.15 -6.74 15.22
C ASP A 167 -6.64 -6.54 15.17
N ALA A 168 -5.98 -7.14 14.16
CA ALA A 168 -4.56 -6.93 13.90
C ALA A 168 -4.22 -5.46 13.59
N LEU A 169 -5.04 -4.79 12.77
CA LEU A 169 -4.89 -3.37 12.47
C LEU A 169 -5.07 -2.50 13.73
N VAL A 170 -6.03 -2.82 14.60
CA VAL A 170 -6.23 -2.12 15.86
C VAL A 170 -4.98 -2.25 16.74
N ASN A 171 -4.44 -3.47 16.89
CA ASN A 171 -3.21 -3.72 17.65
C ASN A 171 -2.03 -2.91 17.09
N TYR A 172 -1.83 -2.94 15.78
CA TYR A 172 -0.79 -2.17 15.11
C TYR A 172 -0.92 -0.66 15.35
N LEU A 173 -2.11 -0.10 15.11
CA LEU A 173 -2.38 1.33 15.28
C LEU A 173 -2.25 1.78 16.74
N SER A 174 -2.56 0.92 17.71
CA SER A 174 -2.35 1.24 19.13
C SER A 174 -0.87 1.37 19.50
N CYS A 175 0.02 0.65 18.80
CA CYS A 175 1.46 0.68 19.04
C CYS A 175 2.20 1.83 18.33
N LEU A 176 1.52 2.60 17.46
CA LEU A 176 2.13 3.74 16.78
C LEU A 176 2.54 4.83 17.79
N ARG A 177 3.81 5.25 17.70
CA ARG A 177 4.38 6.32 18.54
C ARG A 177 3.67 7.65 18.34
N GLU A 178 3.30 7.95 17.10
CA GLU A 178 2.64 9.20 16.69
C GLU A 178 1.17 8.95 16.32
N PRO A 179 0.24 8.90 17.29
CA PRO A 179 -1.17 8.65 17.00
C PRO A 179 -1.83 9.71 16.11
N ASP A 180 -1.31 10.94 16.14
CA ASP A 180 -1.83 12.05 15.34
C ASP A 180 -1.51 11.91 13.84
N SER A 181 -0.62 10.98 13.48
CA SER A 181 -0.39 10.60 12.08
C SER A 181 -1.57 9.87 11.45
N ILE A 182 -2.53 9.38 12.25
CA ILE A 182 -3.65 8.55 11.78
C ILE A 182 -4.85 9.43 11.38
N ALA A 183 -5.16 9.46 10.09
CA ALA A 183 -6.36 10.10 9.55
C ALA A 183 -7.51 9.09 9.40
N TYR A 184 -8.41 9.07 10.38
CA TYR A 184 -9.56 8.17 10.40
C TYR A 184 -10.71 8.58 9.48
N TYR A 185 -10.95 9.88 9.30
CA TYR A 185 -12.17 10.40 8.65
C TYR A 185 -11.99 10.77 7.18
N GLU A 186 -11.08 10.07 6.51
CA GLU A 186 -10.91 10.18 5.06
C GLU A 186 -12.09 9.56 4.31
N SER A 187 -12.38 10.09 3.12
CA SER A 187 -13.53 9.65 2.35
C SER A 187 -13.31 8.25 1.75
N ALA A 188 -14.01 7.24 2.26
CA ALA A 188 -14.04 5.89 1.67
C ALA A 188 -15.01 5.76 0.46
N ARG A 189 -15.56 6.87 -0.06
CA ARG A 189 -16.58 6.87 -1.12
C ARG A 189 -16.15 6.05 -2.35
N LEU A 190 -14.91 6.23 -2.80
CA LEU A 190 -14.35 5.57 -3.98
C LEU A 190 -14.06 4.08 -3.75
N HIS A 191 -14.06 3.62 -2.51
CA HIS A 191 -13.87 2.22 -2.13
C HIS A 191 -15.19 1.53 -1.85
N ASN A 192 -16.34 2.09 -2.23
CA ASN A 192 -17.65 1.45 -2.07
C ASN A 192 -18.33 1.27 -3.44
N LYS A 193 -17.58 0.83 -4.45
CA LYS A 193 -18.10 0.65 -5.80
C LYS A 193 -19.07 -0.52 -5.87
N ARG A 194 -20.14 -0.35 -6.65
CA ARG A 194 -21.15 -1.39 -6.94
C ARG A 194 -21.28 -1.58 -8.45
N ARG A 195 -21.57 -2.80 -8.89
CA ARG A 195 -21.79 -3.13 -10.30
C ARG A 195 -23.16 -2.64 -10.72
N ARG A 196 -23.23 -1.80 -11.76
CA ARG A 196 -24.51 -1.37 -12.33
C ARG A 196 -24.94 -2.34 -13.42
N ASN A 197 -26.01 -3.10 -13.17
CA ASN A 197 -26.68 -3.96 -14.14
C ASN A 197 -28.12 -3.45 -14.32
N GLY A 198 -28.33 -2.49 -15.23
CA GLY A 198 -29.61 -1.77 -15.33
C GLY A 198 -29.87 -0.93 -14.07
N GLU A 199 -30.98 -1.21 -13.38
CA GLU A 199 -31.36 -0.60 -12.09
C GLU A 199 -30.81 -1.36 -10.87
N ILE A 200 -30.20 -2.54 -11.06
CA ILE A 200 -29.67 -3.35 -9.96
C ILE A 200 -28.21 -2.97 -9.71
N PHE A 201 -27.91 -2.68 -8.44
CA PHE A 201 -26.56 -2.40 -7.96
C PHE A 201 -26.04 -3.56 -7.12
N GLY A 202 -25.26 -4.43 -7.75
CA GLY A 202 -24.63 -5.60 -7.10
C GLY A 202 -23.35 -5.24 -6.34
N PHE A 203 -23.07 -5.96 -5.26
CA PHE A 203 -21.79 -5.87 -4.57
C PHE A 203 -20.71 -6.67 -5.33
N PRO A 204 -19.42 -6.29 -5.23
CA PRO A 204 -18.34 -7.00 -5.90
C PRO A 204 -18.33 -8.52 -5.71
N ASP A 205 -18.50 -8.97 -4.47
CA ASP A 205 -18.52 -10.40 -4.12
C ASP A 205 -19.95 -10.93 -3.92
N ASP A 206 -20.94 -10.28 -4.51
CA ASP A 206 -22.38 -10.60 -4.41
C ASP A 206 -22.94 -10.60 -2.96
N GLU A 207 -22.14 -10.16 -1.99
CA GLU A 207 -22.53 -10.00 -0.60
C GLU A 207 -22.51 -8.54 -0.14
N PRO A 208 -23.50 -8.09 0.65
CA PRO A 208 -23.51 -6.75 1.19
C PRO A 208 -22.30 -6.47 2.10
N VAL A 209 -21.48 -5.49 1.70
CA VAL A 209 -20.29 -5.05 2.42
C VAL A 209 -20.17 -3.53 2.46
N ILE A 210 -19.58 -3.01 3.52
CA ILE A 210 -19.27 -1.58 3.68
C ILE A 210 -17.77 -1.45 3.92
N ASN A 211 -17.11 -0.68 3.06
CA ASN A 211 -15.67 -0.48 3.15
C ASN A 211 -15.36 0.85 3.82
N SER A 212 -14.40 0.86 4.73
CA SER A 212 -13.89 2.04 5.42
C SER A 212 -12.42 2.25 5.12
N LYS A 213 -11.96 3.50 5.20
CA LYS A 213 -10.60 3.93 4.87
C LYS A 213 -9.97 4.62 6.07
N LEU A 214 -8.68 4.42 6.26
CA LEU A 214 -7.83 5.29 7.05
C LEU A 214 -6.49 5.50 6.36
N LEU A 215 -5.80 6.58 6.72
CA LEU A 215 -4.43 6.85 6.30
C LEU A 215 -3.49 6.95 7.50
N ILE A 216 -2.23 6.60 7.31
CA ILE A 216 -1.12 6.96 8.20
C ILE A 216 -0.20 7.91 7.41
N SER A 217 0.01 9.11 7.95
CA SER A 217 0.84 10.15 7.35
C SER A 217 0.52 10.43 5.87
N PHE A 218 -0.75 10.31 5.50
CA PHE A 218 -1.29 10.42 4.13
C PHE A 218 -0.79 9.35 3.11
N HIS A 219 0.34 8.70 3.36
CA HIS A 219 0.98 7.74 2.46
C HIS A 219 0.38 6.33 2.54
N THR A 220 0.39 5.74 3.73
CA THR A 220 -0.08 4.37 3.94
C THR A 220 -1.60 4.36 4.03
N GLU A 221 -2.25 3.65 3.11
CA GLU A 221 -3.70 3.49 3.07
C GLU A 221 -4.10 2.09 3.51
N PHE A 222 -5.06 2.01 4.43
CA PHE A 222 -5.75 0.76 4.71
C PHE A 222 -7.22 0.90 4.37
N ILE A 223 -7.72 -0.05 3.59
CA ILE A 223 -9.14 -0.24 3.36
C ILE A 223 -9.56 -1.53 4.07
N ILE A 224 -10.62 -1.42 4.87
CA ILE A 224 -11.14 -2.55 5.64
C ILE A 224 -12.66 -2.63 5.47
N ASP A 225 -13.15 -3.84 5.17
CA ASP A 225 -14.58 -4.09 5.09
C ASP A 225 -15.22 -4.16 6.50
N ASP A 226 -16.55 -4.23 6.56
CA ASP A 226 -17.32 -4.33 7.79
C ASP A 226 -17.28 -5.72 8.42
N LYS A 227 -16.72 -6.72 7.75
CA LYS A 227 -16.41 -8.06 8.30
C LYS A 227 -15.03 -8.12 8.97
N GLY A 228 -14.16 -7.16 8.66
CA GLY A 228 -12.84 -7.03 9.26
C GLY A 228 -11.71 -7.60 8.42
N ASN A 229 -11.87 -7.65 7.09
CA ASN A 229 -10.84 -8.08 6.15
C ASN A 229 -10.15 -6.88 5.49
N PHE A 230 -8.83 -6.93 5.33
CA PHE A 230 -8.14 -5.99 4.46
C PHE A 230 -8.60 -6.15 3.01
N LEU A 231 -8.64 -5.03 2.30
CA LEU A 231 -8.93 -4.99 0.88
C LEU A 231 -7.74 -4.39 0.15
N ASN A 232 -7.11 -5.18 -0.72
CA ASN A 232 -5.98 -4.80 -1.53
C ASN A 232 -6.24 -5.20 -2.98
N GLU A 233 -5.76 -4.41 -3.94
CA GLU A 233 -5.89 -4.73 -5.37
C GLU A 233 -5.16 -6.03 -5.73
N ILE A 234 -4.07 -6.30 -5.02
CA ILE A 234 -3.34 -7.56 -4.98
C ILE A 234 -3.08 -7.91 -3.51
N ASP A 235 -3.68 -8.97 -2.99
CA ASP A 235 -3.50 -9.42 -1.60
C ASP A 235 -2.65 -10.69 -1.58
N ALA A 236 -1.72 -10.78 -0.62
CA ALA A 236 -0.79 -11.90 -0.51
C ALA A 236 -1.40 -13.17 0.14
N GLU A 237 -2.61 -13.10 0.68
CA GLU A 237 -3.32 -14.22 1.31
C GLU A 237 -4.61 -14.60 0.56
N VAL A 238 -5.41 -13.63 0.11
CA VAL A 238 -6.72 -13.91 -0.49
C VAL A 238 -7.15 -12.95 -1.60
N ILE A 239 -7.49 -13.48 -2.77
CA ILE A 239 -8.03 -12.69 -3.88
C ILE A 239 -9.56 -12.60 -3.76
N THR A 240 -10.09 -11.37 -3.73
CA THR A 240 -11.53 -11.09 -3.73
C THR A 240 -11.87 -10.02 -4.77
N ARG A 241 -13.11 -10.01 -5.29
CA ARG A 241 -13.53 -8.95 -6.22
C ARG A 241 -13.62 -7.61 -5.49
N ASN A 242 -14.03 -7.60 -4.21
CA ASN A 242 -14.04 -6.38 -3.42
C ASN A 242 -12.62 -5.81 -3.25
N GLY A 243 -11.61 -6.66 -3.00
CA GLY A 243 -10.21 -6.25 -2.95
C GLY A 243 -9.73 -5.62 -4.26
N ILE A 244 -9.89 -6.31 -5.39
CA ILE A 244 -9.45 -5.80 -6.71
C ILE A 244 -10.09 -4.44 -7.07
N ILE A 245 -11.37 -4.27 -6.73
CA ILE A 245 -12.18 -3.12 -7.18
C ILE A 245 -12.10 -1.93 -6.22
N ASN A 246 -12.00 -2.20 -4.93
CA ASN A 246 -12.09 -1.22 -3.85
C ASN A 246 -10.86 -1.18 -2.95
N GLY A 247 -9.78 -1.87 -3.33
CA GLY A 247 -8.57 -2.03 -2.55
C GLY A 247 -7.83 -0.74 -2.21
N ALA A 248 -6.85 -0.91 -1.33
CA ALA A 248 -5.96 0.13 -0.84
C ALA A 248 -4.76 0.35 -1.76
N SER A 249 -4.47 1.62 -2.04
CA SER A 249 -3.27 2.01 -2.78
C SER A 249 -2.46 3.04 -2.01
N PHE A 250 -1.15 2.80 -1.87
CA PHE A 250 -0.20 3.71 -1.24
C PHE A 250 -0.18 5.06 -1.97
N ASN A 251 -0.07 6.19 -1.27
CA ASN A 251 -0.04 7.51 -1.89
C ASN A 251 1.39 8.05 -1.94
N TYR A 252 1.81 8.53 -3.11
CA TYR A 252 3.08 9.24 -3.28
C TYR A 252 2.96 10.72 -2.95
N ALA A 253 1.79 11.33 -3.09
CA ALA A 253 1.61 12.72 -2.63
C ALA A 253 1.58 12.80 -1.10
N PHE A 254 1.75 14.02 -0.58
CA PHE A 254 1.80 14.29 0.86
C PHE A 254 0.47 14.80 1.46
N LYS A 255 -0.48 15.18 0.60
CA LYS A 255 -1.77 15.72 1.01
C LYS A 255 -2.75 15.73 -0.14
N ASN A 256 -4.05 15.85 0.18
CA ASN A 256 -5.11 15.90 -0.81
C ASN A 256 -5.15 17.27 -1.52
N ASN A 257 -4.32 17.42 -2.54
CA ASN A 257 -4.20 18.62 -3.38
C ASN A 257 -4.01 18.23 -4.85
N THR A 258 -3.61 19.19 -5.69
CA THR A 258 -3.30 18.93 -7.11
C THR A 258 -2.26 17.83 -7.29
N ARG A 259 -1.20 17.79 -6.47
CA ARG A 259 -0.16 16.75 -6.57
C ARG A 259 -0.69 15.34 -6.29
N HIS A 260 -1.65 15.19 -5.36
CA HIS A 260 -2.35 13.92 -5.18
C HIS A 260 -3.13 13.50 -6.42
N LYS A 261 -3.76 14.44 -7.13
CA LYS A 261 -4.37 14.11 -8.42
C LYS A 261 -3.32 13.62 -9.43
N GLU A 262 -2.23 14.37 -9.56
CA GLU A 262 -1.20 14.12 -10.58
C GLU A 262 -0.40 12.82 -10.36
N LEU A 263 -0.11 12.48 -9.09
CA LEU A 263 0.71 11.32 -8.72
C LEU A 263 -0.10 10.07 -8.40
N ASP A 264 -1.30 10.23 -7.84
CA ASP A 264 -2.05 9.10 -7.26
C ASP A 264 -3.37 8.79 -7.99
N VAL A 265 -3.93 9.73 -8.75
CA VAL A 265 -5.24 9.57 -9.41
C VAL A 265 -5.13 9.48 -10.93
N ASP A 266 -4.50 10.46 -11.58
CA ASP A 266 -4.37 10.54 -13.04
C ASP A 266 -3.60 9.34 -13.65
N PRO A 267 -2.61 8.73 -12.95
CA PRO A 267 -1.95 7.51 -13.42
C PRO A 267 -2.83 6.25 -13.47
N VAL A 268 -4.10 6.28 -13.04
CA VAL A 268 -5.03 5.11 -13.08
C VAL A 268 -5.17 4.49 -14.47
N LYS A 269 -4.92 5.23 -15.55
CA LYS A 269 -4.88 4.68 -16.92
C LYS A 269 -3.73 3.69 -17.15
N LEU A 270 -2.78 3.62 -16.24
CA LEU A 270 -1.66 2.67 -16.19
C LEU A 270 -2.00 1.43 -15.35
N ASP A 271 -3.25 1.28 -14.88
CA ASP A 271 -3.73 0.08 -14.18
C ASP A 271 -3.44 -1.20 -14.98
N PRO A 272 -3.15 -2.32 -14.29
CA PRO A 272 -2.95 -3.59 -14.96
C PRO A 272 -4.24 -4.10 -15.58
N LYS A 273 -4.11 -4.88 -16.66
CA LYS A 273 -5.22 -5.42 -17.43
C LYS A 273 -6.26 -6.16 -16.57
N PHE A 274 -5.81 -7.03 -15.66
CA PHE A 274 -6.74 -7.81 -14.81
C PHE A 274 -7.68 -6.90 -14.01
N ARG A 275 -7.16 -5.79 -13.48
CA ARG A 275 -7.94 -4.81 -12.71
C ARG A 275 -8.88 -4.03 -13.61
N ASN A 276 -8.42 -3.57 -14.77
CA ASN A 276 -9.26 -2.88 -15.75
C ASN A 276 -10.45 -3.74 -16.20
N ASP A 277 -10.23 -5.04 -16.40
CA ASP A 277 -11.28 -5.98 -16.77
C ASP A 277 -12.25 -6.22 -15.60
N MET A 278 -11.76 -6.36 -14.37
CA MET A 278 -12.58 -6.58 -13.17
C MET A 278 -13.43 -5.35 -12.76
N THR A 279 -12.89 -4.14 -12.94
CA THR A 279 -13.55 -2.90 -12.53
C THR A 279 -14.60 -2.40 -13.53
N ARG A 280 -14.67 -3.01 -14.72
CA ARG A 280 -15.63 -2.63 -15.75
C ARG A 280 -17.08 -2.77 -15.26
N GLY A 281 -17.86 -1.71 -15.43
CA GLY A 281 -19.27 -1.65 -15.01
C GLY A 281 -19.49 -1.34 -13.52
N TYR A 282 -18.43 -1.23 -12.71
CA TYR A 282 -18.52 -0.77 -11.35
C TYR A 282 -18.55 0.77 -11.29
N ARG A 283 -19.35 1.31 -10.37
CA ARG A 283 -19.50 2.75 -10.16
C ARG A 283 -19.36 3.05 -8.68
N SER A 284 -18.74 4.19 -8.36
CA SER A 284 -18.73 4.73 -7.00
C SER A 284 -20.00 5.53 -6.74
N PRO A 285 -20.46 5.65 -5.48
CA PRO A 285 -21.49 6.60 -5.12
C PRO A 285 -21.05 8.02 -5.47
N ASN A 286 -21.96 8.86 -5.96
CA ASN A 286 -21.68 10.27 -6.28
C ASN A 286 -21.84 11.18 -5.04
N LEU A 287 -21.53 12.46 -5.20
CA LEU A 287 -21.57 13.45 -4.11
C LEU A 287 -22.85 14.29 -4.06
N SER A 288 -23.90 13.92 -4.81
CA SER A 288 -25.15 14.68 -4.88
C SER A 288 -25.80 14.83 -3.51
N ARG A 289 -25.92 16.05 -2.98
CA ARG A 289 -26.38 16.29 -1.60
C ARG A 289 -27.88 16.41 -1.44
N ARG A 290 -28.63 16.73 -2.50
CA ARG A 290 -30.09 16.92 -2.48
C ARG A 290 -30.69 16.51 -3.84
N LYS A 291 -31.96 16.07 -3.85
CA LYS A 291 -32.80 16.07 -5.06
C LYS A 291 -33.04 17.53 -5.44
N TRP A 292 -32.33 18.04 -6.43
CA TRP A 292 -32.61 19.34 -7.02
C TRP A 292 -33.46 19.12 -8.27
N PHE A 293 -34.48 19.96 -8.48
CA PHE A 293 -35.46 19.83 -9.58
C PHE A 293 -34.85 19.77 -10.99
N PHE A 294 -33.59 20.17 -11.16
CA PHE A 294 -32.87 20.17 -12.45
C PHE A 294 -32.00 18.92 -12.69
N PHE A 295 -31.81 18.06 -11.70
CA PHE A 295 -31.07 16.80 -11.87
C PHE A 295 -32.04 15.64 -12.13
N LYS A 296 -31.62 14.68 -12.95
CA LYS A 296 -32.40 13.46 -13.16
C LYS A 296 -32.54 12.74 -11.82
N GLU A 297 -33.69 12.14 -11.57
CA GLU A 297 -33.99 11.47 -10.29
C GLU A 297 -32.93 10.41 -9.91
N GLU A 298 -32.40 9.71 -10.92
CA GLU A 298 -31.31 8.73 -10.83
C GLU A 298 -30.01 9.25 -10.18
N ASP A 299 -29.74 10.56 -10.27
CA ASP A 299 -28.49 11.13 -9.74
C ASP A 299 -28.47 11.13 -8.21
N TYR A 300 -29.61 11.38 -7.55
CA TYR A 300 -29.65 11.32 -6.09
C TYR A 300 -29.74 9.89 -5.57
N ASP A 301 -30.31 8.95 -6.34
CA ASP A 301 -30.33 7.54 -5.96
C ASP A 301 -28.93 6.91 -5.96
N CYS A 302 -28.01 7.42 -6.78
CA CYS A 302 -26.59 7.06 -6.73
C CYS A 302 -25.78 7.80 -5.65
N SER A 303 -26.40 8.62 -4.79
CA SER A 303 -25.69 9.48 -3.85
C SER A 303 -25.11 8.73 -2.63
N TYR A 304 -23.90 9.12 -2.26
CA TYR A 304 -23.25 8.71 -1.01
C TYR A 304 -24.03 9.11 0.26
N PHE A 305 -24.91 10.11 0.13
CA PHE A 305 -25.67 10.70 1.23
C PHE A 305 -27.13 10.25 1.28
N ASN A 306 -27.63 9.56 0.24
CA ASN A 306 -29.03 9.12 0.18
C ASN A 306 -29.23 7.83 1.00
N LYS A 307 -30.17 7.85 1.96
CA LYS A 307 -30.50 6.71 2.82
C LYS A 307 -31.43 5.68 2.17
N LYS A 308 -32.00 6.02 1.01
CA LYS A 308 -32.91 5.17 0.22
C LYS A 308 -32.34 4.87 -1.17
N GLY A 309 -31.12 5.34 -1.46
CA GLY A 309 -30.48 5.18 -2.76
C GLY A 309 -29.81 3.82 -2.93
N TYR A 310 -29.29 3.58 -4.13
CA TYR A 310 -28.66 2.33 -4.54
C TYR A 310 -27.40 1.95 -3.75
N TYR A 311 -26.78 2.89 -3.03
CA TYR A 311 -25.63 2.65 -2.17
C TYR A 311 -25.99 2.59 -0.68
N ALA A 312 -27.26 2.77 -0.32
CA ALA A 312 -27.70 2.66 1.06
C ALA A 312 -27.46 1.25 1.61
N PHE A 313 -27.38 1.16 2.93
CA PHE A 313 -27.28 -0.11 3.66
C PHE A 313 -28.24 -0.08 4.85
N GLY A 314 -29.26 -0.92 4.79
CA GLY A 314 -30.40 -0.82 5.71
C GLY A 314 -31.05 0.56 5.64
N ARG A 315 -31.24 1.22 6.79
CA ARG A 315 -31.82 2.58 6.88
C ARG A 315 -30.76 3.70 6.94
N ARG A 316 -29.53 3.43 6.51
CA ARG A 316 -28.40 4.37 6.53
C ARG A 316 -27.90 4.65 5.12
N SER A 317 -27.47 5.88 4.87
CA SER A 317 -26.70 6.19 3.66
C SER A 317 -25.31 5.56 3.75
N ALA A 318 -24.65 5.38 2.61
CA ALA A 318 -23.29 4.88 2.56
C ALA A 318 -22.34 5.69 3.48
N LYS A 319 -22.41 7.03 3.45
CA LYS A 319 -21.64 7.90 4.37
C LYS A 319 -21.87 7.54 5.84
N GLN A 320 -23.14 7.38 6.25
CA GLN A 320 -23.47 7.08 7.64
C GLN A 320 -22.96 5.69 8.07
N SER A 321 -23.03 4.72 7.16
CA SER A 321 -22.51 3.38 7.39
C SER A 321 -20.98 3.38 7.53
N VAL A 322 -20.27 4.08 6.64
CA VAL A 322 -18.82 4.26 6.72
C VAL A 322 -18.42 4.99 8.00
N ASP A 323 -19.08 6.08 8.36
CA ASP A 323 -18.77 6.83 9.59
C ASP A 323 -18.95 5.99 10.84
N LYS A 324 -19.93 5.07 10.84
CA LYS A 324 -20.13 4.13 11.93
C LYS A 324 -18.95 3.16 12.04
N GLN A 325 -18.46 2.61 10.92
CA GLN A 325 -17.30 1.71 10.90
C GLN A 325 -16.03 2.43 11.36
N VAL A 326 -15.77 3.62 10.84
CA VAL A 326 -14.62 4.45 11.24
C VAL A 326 -14.67 4.77 12.74
N LYS A 327 -15.84 5.16 13.25
CA LYS A 327 -16.01 5.45 14.69
C LYS A 327 -15.78 4.21 15.55
N TYR A 328 -16.19 3.04 15.09
CA TYR A 328 -15.93 1.77 15.79
C TYR A 328 -14.42 1.49 15.85
N LEU A 329 -13.73 1.57 14.71
CA LEU A 329 -12.29 1.36 14.62
C LEU A 329 -11.50 2.33 15.51
N LYS A 330 -11.78 3.63 15.41
CA LYS A 330 -11.11 4.65 16.23
C LYS A 330 -11.28 4.39 17.72
N LYS A 331 -12.49 4.00 18.15
CA LYS A 331 -12.75 3.66 19.56
C LYS A 331 -11.99 2.41 20.00
N ALA A 332 -11.88 1.40 19.14
CA ALA A 332 -11.11 0.19 19.44
C ALA A 332 -9.63 0.52 19.66
N VAL A 333 -9.02 1.32 18.77
CA VAL A 333 -7.63 1.78 18.94
C VAL A 333 -7.45 2.59 20.22
N GLN A 334 -8.35 3.54 20.50
CA GLN A 334 -8.30 4.35 21.73
C GLN A 334 -8.39 3.49 22.99
N LYS A 335 -9.23 2.46 22.99
CA LYS A 335 -9.36 1.53 24.12
C LYS A 335 -8.09 0.72 24.34
N MET A 336 -7.46 0.23 23.26
CA MET A 336 -6.23 -0.55 23.34
C MET A 336 -5.01 0.24 23.81
N ARG A 337 -4.96 1.56 23.57
CA ARG A 337 -3.85 2.42 24.05
C ARG A 337 -3.89 2.75 25.54
N ILE A 338 -5.04 2.55 26.19
CA ILE A 338 -5.24 2.85 27.63
C ILE A 338 -4.92 1.62 28.49
N ASN A 339 -4.98 0.43 27.89
CA ASN A 339 -4.57 -0.84 28.48
C ASN A 339 -3.08 -1.07 28.22
#